data_AF-A0A935L2J9-F1
#
_entry.id   AF-A0A935L2J9-F1
#
_cell.length_a   1.000
_cell.length_b   1.000
_cell.length_c   1.000
_cell.angle_alpha   90.00
_cell.angle_beta   90.00
_cell.angle_gamma   90.00
#
_symmetry.space_group_name_H-M   'P 1'
#
loop_
_entity.id
_entity.type
_entity.pdbx_description
1 polymer ?
#
loop_
_entity_poly.entity_id
_entity_poly.type
_entity_poly.pdbx_seq_one_letter_code
_entity_poly.pdbx_strand_id
1 'polypeptide(L)'
;MFSSEKNYTYASKETMGKLPIPPITPSNQHMVSQIESLVDKILAAKKTNHAADTTTWEKEINQLVYQLYELTDEEIAIVENGSI
;
A
#
# COMPACT_ATOMS: atom_id res chain seq x y z
N MET A 1 24.72 -14.94 -23.29
CA MET A 1 24.83 -13.76 -22.41
C MET A 1 23.42 -13.20 -22.32
N PHE A 2 22.64 -13.63 -21.33
CA PHE A 2 21.25 -13.20 -21.14
C PHE A 2 21.23 -12.27 -19.94
N SER A 3 21.06 -10.98 -20.22
CA SER A 3 20.82 -9.96 -19.21
C SER A 3 19.35 -10.06 -18.78
N SER A 4 19.12 -10.47 -17.53
CA SER A 4 17.82 -10.30 -16.89
C SER A 4 18.05 -10.15 -15.39
N GLU A 5 18.67 -9.03 -14.99
CA GLU A 5 18.66 -8.56 -13.61
C GLU A 5 17.26 -8.04 -13.28
N LYS A 6 16.27 -8.93 -13.20
CA LYS A 6 15.08 -8.66 -12.39
C LYS A 6 15.51 -8.88 -10.94
N ASN A 7 16.05 -7.84 -10.32
CA ASN A 7 16.38 -7.83 -8.91
C ASN A 7 15.07 -7.81 -8.10
N TYR A 8 14.47 -8.99 -7.89
CA TYR A 8 13.44 -9.15 -6.88
C TYR A 8 14.08 -8.88 -5.51
N THR A 9 13.77 -7.74 -4.90
CA THR A 9 14.06 -7.55 -3.48
C THR A 9 13.04 -8.37 -2.70
N TYR A 10 13.46 -9.55 -2.23
CA TYR A 10 12.68 -10.26 -1.23
C TYR A 10 12.57 -9.34 -0.02
N ALA A 11 11.33 -8.99 0.36
CA ALA A 11 11.06 -8.24 1.57
C ALA A 11 11.48 -9.12 2.76
N SER A 12 12.76 -9.05 3.13
CA SER A 12 13.30 -9.81 4.25
C SER A 12 12.83 -9.16 5.54
N LYS A 13 12.72 -9.97 6.60
CA LYS A 13 12.38 -9.45 7.93
C LYS A 13 13.31 -8.31 8.36
N GLU A 14 14.58 -8.37 7.96
CA GLU A 14 15.60 -7.37 8.25
C GLU A 14 15.43 -6.07 7.46
N THR A 15 14.90 -6.11 6.23
CA THR A 15 14.65 -4.92 5.42
C THR A 15 13.29 -4.30 5.73
N MET A 16 12.26 -5.10 6.01
CA MET A 16 10.93 -4.61 6.35
C MET A 16 10.90 -3.87 7.69
N GLY A 17 11.68 -4.33 8.68
CA GLY A 17 11.77 -3.67 9.98
C GLY A 17 12.40 -2.27 9.94
N LYS A 18 12.99 -1.87 8.81
CA LYS A 18 13.60 -0.54 8.61
C LYS A 18 12.65 0.47 7.96
N LEU A 19 11.48 0.03 7.49
CA LEU A 19 10.51 0.94 6.92
C LEU A 19 9.88 1.80 8.03
N PRO A 20 9.86 3.13 7.88
CA PRO A 20 9.22 4.01 8.85
C PRO A 20 7.71 3.82 8.77
N ILE A 21 7.12 3.13 9.76
CA ILE A 21 5.67 3.01 9.89
C ILE A 21 5.20 4.11 10.86
N PRO A 22 4.31 5.02 10.43
CA PRO A 22 3.80 6.08 11.29
C PRO A 22 3.05 5.45 12.47
N PRO A 23 3.29 5.92 13.71
CA PRO A 23 2.55 5.43 14.86
C PRO A 23 1.07 5.83 14.75
N ILE A 24 0.20 5.00 15.33
CA ILE A 24 -1.21 5.35 15.46
C ILE A 24 -1.32 6.42 16.55
N THR A 25 -1.94 7.55 16.20
CA THR A 25 -2.19 8.70 17.07
C THR A 25 -3.68 9.04 17.02
N PRO A 26 -4.23 9.79 17.99
CA PRO A 26 -5.62 10.22 17.93
C PRO A 26 -5.99 10.98 16.64
N SER A 27 -5.02 11.67 16.02
CA SER A 27 -5.23 12.43 14.79
C SER A 27 -5.40 11.55 13.55
N ASN A 28 -4.72 10.39 13.49
CA ASN A 28 -4.77 9.50 12.32
C ASN A 28 -5.62 8.24 12.57
N GLN A 29 -6.12 8.04 13.80
CA GLN A 29 -6.90 6.86 14.17
C GLN A 29 -8.11 6.64 13.24
N HIS A 30 -8.79 7.71 12.83
CA HIS A 30 -9.90 7.60 11.88
C HIS A 30 -9.46 7.02 10.53
N MET A 31 -8.34 7.52 9.97
CA MET A 31 -7.79 7.03 8.70
C MET A 31 -7.36 5.57 8.81
N VAL A 32 -6.71 5.20 9.92
CA VAL A 32 -6.32 3.81 10.19
C VAL A 32 -7.54 2.89 10.21
N SER A 33 -8.61 3.27 10.92
CA SER A 33 -9.85 2.48 10.94
C SER A 33 -10.53 2.37 9.57
N GLN A 34 -10.45 3.41 8.74
CA GLN A 34 -10.94 3.35 7.35
C GLN A 34 -10.13 2.36 6.51
N ILE A 35 -8.79 2.41 6.62
CA ILE A 35 -7.89 1.46 5.93
C ILE A 35 -8.20 0.03 6.36
N GLU A 36 -8.32 -0.24 7.67
CA GLU A 36 -8.67 -1.57 8.20
C GLU A 36 -10.00 -2.08 7.62
N SER A 37 -11.03 -1.23 7.60
CA SER A 37 -12.34 -1.60 7.03
C SER A 37 -12.28 -1.92 5.54
N LEU A 38 -11.49 -1.18 4.77
CA LEU A 38 -11.31 -1.44 3.33
C LEU A 38 -10.54 -2.74 3.10
N VAL A 39 -9.49 -3.00 3.89
CA VAL A 39 -8.73 -4.27 3.85
C VAL A 39 -9.64 -5.45 4.16
N ASP A 40 -10.51 -5.35 5.17
CA ASP A 40 -11.48 -6.41 5.49
C ASP A 40 -12.42 -6.71 4.32
N LYS A 41 -12.89 -5.68 3.60
CA LYS A 41 -13.71 -5.85 2.39
C LYS A 41 -12.95 -6.57 1.28
N ILE A 42 -11.69 -6.18 1.04
CA ILE A 42 -10.82 -6.81 0.05
C ILE A 42 -10.61 -8.29 0.39
N LEU A 43 -10.27 -8.58 1.65
CA LEU A 43 -10.06 -9.94 2.12
C LEU A 43 -11.33 -10.79 2.02
N ALA A 44 -12.49 -10.25 2.38
CA ALA A 44 -13.77 -10.93 2.23
C ALA A 44 -14.08 -11.25 0.76
N ALA A 45 -13.92 -10.28 -0.14
CA ALA A 45 -14.15 -10.48 -1.57
C ALA A 45 -13.20 -11.51 -2.18
N LYS A 46 -11.89 -11.40 -1.89
CA LYS A 46 -10.86 -12.33 -2.40
C LYS A 46 -10.99 -13.74 -1.83
N LYS A 47 -11.50 -13.88 -0.60
CA LYS A 47 -11.82 -15.18 0.00
C LYS A 47 -12.94 -15.90 -0.75
N THR A 48 -13.95 -15.17 -1.21
CA THR A 48 -15.06 -15.73 -2.00
C THR A 48 -14.65 -15.97 -3.45
N ASN A 49 -13.94 -15.02 -4.07
CA ASN A 49 -13.44 -15.13 -5.43
C ASN A 49 -12.03 -14.54 -5.50
N HIS A 50 -11.02 -15.39 -5.71
CA HIS A 50 -9.62 -14.98 -5.82
C HIS A 50 -9.36 -13.97 -6.97
N ALA A 51 -10.22 -13.94 -7.98
CA ALA A 51 -10.17 -13.00 -9.09
C ALA A 51 -11.16 -11.83 -8.93
N ALA A 52 -11.71 -11.60 -7.73
CA ALA A 52 -12.55 -10.44 -7.46
C ALA A 52 -11.77 -9.15 -7.74
N ASP A 53 -12.38 -8.25 -8.51
CA ASP A 53 -11.83 -6.92 -8.75
C ASP A 53 -11.98 -6.07 -7.49
N THR A 54 -10.85 -5.73 -6.89
CA THR A 54 -10.74 -4.88 -5.69
C THR A 54 -10.06 -3.56 -5.97
N THR A 55 -9.83 -3.22 -7.24
CA THR A 55 -9.06 -2.05 -7.68
C THR A 55 -9.58 -0.74 -7.07
N THR A 56 -10.89 -0.62 -6.89
CA THR A 56 -11.51 0.57 -6.29
C THR A 56 -11.11 0.74 -4.83
N TRP A 57 -11.19 -0.32 -4.01
CA TRP A 57 -10.81 -0.25 -2.60
C TRP A 57 -9.29 -0.10 -2.43
N GLU A 58 -8.50 -0.74 -3.31
CA GLU A 58 -7.04 -0.59 -3.32
C GLU A 58 -6.62 0.86 -3.63
N LYS A 59 -7.27 1.52 -4.60
CA LYS A 59 -7.04 2.94 -4.89
C LYS A 59 -7.42 3.85 -3.71
N GLU A 60 -8.53 3.56 -3.03
CA GLU A 60 -8.93 4.31 -1.84
C GLU A 60 -7.91 4.18 -0.70
N ILE A 61 -7.38 2.96 -0.49
CA ILE A 61 -6.28 2.73 0.45
C ILE A 61 -5.03 3.53 0.05
N ASN A 62 -4.63 3.54 -1.22
CA ASN A 62 -3.48 4.33 -1.68
C ASN A 62 -3.64 5.81 -1.31
N GLN A 63 -4.81 6.40 -1.58
CA GLN A 63 -5.08 7.80 -1.25
C GLN A 63 -5.00 8.07 0.27
N LEU A 64 -5.58 7.19 1.09
CA LEU A 64 -5.50 7.31 2.56
C LEU A 64 -4.06 7.17 3.06
N VAL A 65 -3.25 6.30 2.44
CA VAL A 65 -1.84 6.14 2.77
C VAL A 65 -1.05 7.40 2.37
N TYR A 66 -1.28 7.97 1.19
CA TYR A 66 -0.62 9.21 0.78
C TYR A 66 -0.92 10.36 1.74
N GLN A 67 -2.18 10.49 2.16
CA GLN A 67 -2.58 11.45 3.18
C GLN A 67 -1.89 11.19 4.53
N LEU A 68 -1.71 9.91 4.91
CA LEU A 68 -1.07 9.55 6.19
C LEU A 68 0.41 9.94 6.23
N TYR A 69 1.07 9.95 5.08
CA TYR A 69 2.46 10.40 4.91
C TYR A 69 2.58 11.84 4.44
N GLU A 70 1.46 12.56 4.31
CA GLU A 70 1.41 13.96 3.86
C GLU A 70 2.13 14.19 2.51
N LEU A 71 2.07 13.20 1.61
CA LEU A 71 2.76 13.27 0.32
C LEU A 71 2.17 14.36 -0.57
N THR A 72 3.02 15.07 -1.30
CA THR A 72 2.59 16.03 -2.32
C THR A 72 2.21 15.33 -3.63
N ASP A 73 1.52 16.05 -4.51
CA ASP A 73 1.15 15.53 -5.84
C ASP A 73 2.40 15.11 -6.65
N GLU A 74 3.51 15.82 -6.51
CA GLU A 74 4.79 15.46 -7.14
C GLU A 74 5.36 14.16 -6.58
N GLU A 75 5.29 13.95 -5.26
CA GLU A 75 5.76 12.72 -4.60
C GLU A 75 4.87 11.53 -4.96
N ILE A 76 3.55 11.73 -4.99
CA ILE A 76 2.58 10.73 -5.44
C ILE A 76 2.86 10.34 -6.90
N ALA A 77 3.12 11.31 -7.77
CA ALA A 77 3.47 11.03 -9.16
C ALA A 77 4.74 10.18 -9.29
N ILE A 78 5.74 10.39 -8.43
CA ILE A 78 6.94 9.53 -8.39
C ILE A 78 6.60 8.10 -7.97
N VAL A 79 5.71 7.91 -6.99
CA VAL A 79 5.29 6.58 -6.52
C VAL A 79 4.50 5.84 -7.59
N GLU A 80 3.53 6.51 -8.22
CA GLU A 80 2.65 5.90 -9.23
C GLU A 80 3.37 5.67 -10.57
N ASN A 81 4.29 6.56 -10.95
CA ASN A 81 5.05 6.46 -12.21
C ASN A 81 6.41 5.74 -12.06
N GLY A 82 6.82 5.44 -10.81
CA GLY A 82 8.02 4.68 -10.48
C GLY A 82 7.87 3.17 -10.58
N SER A 83 6.67 2.67 -10.93
CA SER A 83 6.46 1.28 -11.35
C SER A 83 7.02 1.06 -12.75
N ILE A 84 8.35 0.90 -12.86
CA ILE A 84 9.10 0.48 -14.06
C ILE A 84 9.14 -1.04 -14.19
#